data_AF-A0A841CMD1-F1
#
_entry.id   AF-A0A841CMD1-F1
#
_cell.length_a   1.000
_cell.length_b   1.000
_cell.length_c   1.000
_cell.angle_alpha   90.00
_cell.angle_beta   90.00
_cell.angle_gamma   90.00
#
_symmetry.space_group_name_H-M   'P 1'
#
loop_
_entity.id
_entity.type
_entity.pdbx_description
1 polymer ?
#
loop_
_entity_poly.entity_id
_entity_poly.type
_entity_poly.pdbx_seq_one_letter_code
_entity_poly.pdbx_strand_id
1 'polypeptide(L)'
;MNGPTRAAGRLPPFAETDDAIGLAGDTGVVDARRAVRTSGTIGDGPHGSAGDGTDDVDFYRLGGGASGVTFTARTSTPTGDLDTFLALFDADGAVWAVDSNVGGTTDSAIMLTIPPGRDLYLMVGSAPFGVPRDPKPLPAAPCTPSSWTSTAPG
;
A
#
# COMPACT_ATOMS: atom_id res chain seq x y z
N MET A 1 35.12 -2.98 10.25
CA MET A 1 34.25 -2.81 11.42
C MET A 1 32.81 -2.77 10.90
N ASN A 2 32.01 -3.80 11.16
CA ASN A 2 30.59 -3.80 10.80
C ASN A 2 29.84 -3.09 11.93
N GLY A 3 29.34 -1.89 11.68
CA GLY A 3 28.54 -1.16 12.65
C GLY A 3 27.25 -1.92 12.98
N PRO A 4 26.65 -1.72 14.18
CA PRO A 4 25.41 -2.38 14.53
C PRO A 4 24.30 -1.95 13.57
N THR A 5 23.70 -2.91 12.87
CA THR A 5 22.47 -2.71 12.09
C THR A 5 21.40 -2.21 13.07
N ARG A 6 21.04 -0.92 13.03
CA ARG A 6 19.90 -0.41 13.82
C ARG A 6 18.67 -1.21 13.41
N ALA A 7 18.02 -1.86 14.37
CA ALA A 7 16.78 -2.59 14.13
C ALA A 7 15.71 -1.66 13.53
N ALA A 8 14.95 -2.15 12.56
CA ALA A 8 13.80 -1.44 12.02
C ALA A 8 12.78 -1.19 13.14
N GLY A 9 12.18 0.01 13.19
CA GLY A 9 11.09 0.28 14.13
C GLY A 9 9.86 -0.55 13.76
N ARG A 10 9.03 -0.94 14.74
CA ARG A 10 7.74 -1.57 14.46
C ARG A 10 6.64 -0.52 14.45
N LEU A 11 5.79 -0.56 13.43
CA LEU A 11 4.52 0.16 13.37
C LEU A 11 3.36 -0.80 13.58
N PRO A 12 2.23 -0.35 14.15
CA PRO A 12 0.97 -1.09 14.06
C PRO A 12 0.51 -1.15 12.59
N PRO A 13 -0.39 -2.08 12.25
CA PRO A 13 -1.13 -2.01 10.98
C PRO A 13 -1.74 -0.64 10.78
N PHE A 14 -1.77 -0.20 9.52
CA PHE A 14 -2.54 0.99 9.16
C PHE A 14 -4.03 0.65 9.17
N ALA A 15 -4.86 1.68 9.28
CA ALA A 15 -6.29 1.51 9.37
C ALA A 15 -6.91 1.76 8.00
N GLU A 16 -7.79 0.86 7.61
CA GLU A 16 -8.67 0.98 6.46
C GLU A 16 -9.45 2.31 6.45
N THR A 17 -9.70 2.92 5.30
CA THR A 17 -9.35 2.49 3.93
C THR A 17 -7.95 2.95 3.52
N ASP A 18 -7.05 2.03 3.17
CA ASP A 18 -5.71 2.33 2.63
C ASP A 18 -5.47 1.81 1.20
N ASP A 19 -6.55 1.55 0.46
CA ASP A 19 -6.58 1.05 -0.92
C ASP A 19 -6.18 2.04 -2.02
N ALA A 20 -5.45 3.09 -1.64
CA ALA A 20 -5.33 4.29 -2.43
C ALA A 20 -4.07 5.11 -2.17
N ILE A 21 -3.48 5.67 -3.22
CA ILE A 21 -2.36 6.61 -3.11
C ILE A 21 -2.67 7.76 -2.14
N GLY A 22 -3.88 8.31 -2.22
CA GLY A 22 -4.32 9.42 -1.36
C GLY A 22 -4.60 9.04 0.09
N LEU A 23 -4.71 7.75 0.40
CA LEU A 23 -5.02 7.22 1.73
C LEU A 23 -3.86 6.42 2.32
N ALA A 24 -2.71 6.41 1.63
CA ALA A 24 -1.56 5.60 1.99
C ALA A 24 -1.09 5.86 3.43
N GLY A 25 -0.80 4.77 4.15
CA GLY A 25 -0.22 4.81 5.47
C GLY A 25 1.15 5.50 5.49
N ASP A 26 1.32 6.52 6.33
CA ASP A 26 2.60 7.22 6.46
C ASP A 26 3.60 6.40 7.29
N THR A 27 4.58 5.82 6.60
CA THR A 27 5.64 5.04 7.24
C THR A 27 6.64 5.91 8.00
N GLY A 28 6.76 7.19 7.67
CA GLY A 28 7.82 8.08 8.14
C GLY A 28 9.24 7.60 7.83
N VAL A 29 9.40 6.65 6.89
CA VAL A 29 10.72 6.21 6.43
C VAL A 29 11.42 7.38 5.74
N VAL A 30 12.71 7.51 6.01
CA VAL A 30 13.59 8.66 5.72
C VAL A 30 13.38 9.85 6.64
N ASP A 31 12.16 10.35 6.79
CA ASP A 31 11.92 11.61 7.53
C ASP A 31 12.02 11.44 9.05
N ALA A 32 11.44 10.37 9.59
CA ALA A 32 11.43 10.09 11.03
C ALA A 32 12.31 8.89 11.41
N ARG A 33 12.57 7.96 10.48
CA ARG A 33 13.29 6.70 10.76
C ARG A 33 13.89 6.06 9.52
N ARG A 34 14.89 5.21 9.74
CA ARG A 34 15.63 4.54 8.66
C ARG A 34 14.91 3.36 8.04
N ALA A 35 14.09 2.65 8.81
CA ALA A 35 13.36 1.47 8.37
C ALA A 35 12.19 1.19 9.32
N VAL A 36 11.14 0.56 8.78
CA VAL A 36 10.01 0.05 9.56
C VAL A 36 9.66 -1.38 9.19
N ARG A 37 9.02 -2.08 10.12
CA ARG A 37 8.22 -3.27 9.86
C ARG A 37 6.80 -2.97 10.32
N THR A 38 5.84 -3.24 9.46
CA THR A 38 4.40 -3.24 9.76
C THR A 38 3.79 -4.57 9.31
N SER A 39 2.49 -4.72 9.48
CA SER A 39 1.67 -5.81 8.99
C SER A 39 0.35 -5.25 8.45
N GLY A 40 -0.29 -5.97 7.54
CA GLY A 40 -1.60 -5.66 6.97
C GLY A 40 -2.30 -6.95 6.55
N THR A 41 -3.55 -6.86 6.11
CA THR A 41 -4.34 -8.01 5.69
C THR A 41 -5.00 -7.72 4.36
N ILE A 42 -4.42 -8.23 3.27
CA ILE A 42 -5.12 -8.20 1.98
C ILE A 42 -6.36 -9.09 2.06
N GLY A 43 -7.53 -8.54 1.72
CA GLY A 43 -8.84 -9.18 1.79
C GLY A 43 -9.75 -8.67 2.93
N ASP A 44 -9.38 -7.58 3.62
CA ASP A 44 -10.19 -6.90 4.66
C ASP A 44 -10.71 -5.51 4.23
N GLY A 45 -11.22 -4.72 5.18
CA GLY A 45 -11.83 -3.43 4.83
C GLY A 45 -13.07 -3.50 3.90
N PRO A 46 -13.46 -2.36 3.31
CA PRO A 46 -14.60 -2.25 2.38
C PRO A 46 -14.37 -2.92 1.02
N HIS A 47 -13.11 -3.18 0.65
CA HIS A 47 -12.74 -3.82 -0.61
C HIS A 47 -12.47 -5.32 -0.45
N GLY A 48 -12.32 -5.80 0.78
CA GLY A 48 -12.14 -7.19 1.10
C GLY A 48 -13.38 -8.06 0.99
N SER A 49 -13.23 -9.30 1.47
CA SER A 49 -14.21 -10.38 1.27
C SER A 49 -15.59 -10.14 1.90
N ALA A 50 -15.67 -9.29 2.93
CA ALA A 50 -16.92 -8.86 3.56
C ALA A 50 -17.52 -7.59 2.93
N GLY A 51 -16.77 -6.92 2.06
CA GLY A 51 -17.13 -5.72 1.33
C GLY A 51 -17.50 -6.01 -0.12
N ASP A 52 -16.93 -5.27 -1.07
CA ASP A 52 -17.19 -5.49 -2.50
C ASP A 52 -16.35 -6.61 -3.13
N GLY A 53 -15.29 -7.06 -2.44
CA GLY A 53 -14.41 -8.15 -2.87
C GLY A 53 -13.53 -7.81 -4.07
N THR A 54 -13.30 -6.53 -4.34
CA THR A 54 -12.54 -6.06 -5.50
C THR A 54 -11.44 -5.07 -5.11
N ASP A 55 -10.27 -5.21 -5.76
CA ASP A 55 -9.17 -4.24 -5.69
C ASP A 55 -8.67 -3.88 -4.27
N ASP A 56 -8.78 -4.83 -3.33
CA ASP A 56 -8.22 -4.73 -1.97
C ASP A 56 -6.69 -4.74 -2.02
N VAL A 57 -6.11 -3.63 -1.59
CA VAL A 57 -4.68 -3.35 -1.65
C VAL A 57 -4.29 -2.43 -0.50
N ASP A 58 -3.06 -2.51 -0.03
CA ASP A 58 -2.56 -1.58 0.99
C ASP A 58 -1.54 -0.62 0.37
N PHE A 59 -1.74 0.69 0.50
CA PHE A 59 -0.75 1.69 0.09
C PHE A 59 0.05 2.22 1.29
N TYR A 60 1.37 2.35 1.10
CA TYR A 60 2.32 2.90 2.07
C TYR A 60 3.15 4.02 1.45
N ARG A 61 3.20 5.19 2.10
CA ARG A 61 4.00 6.33 1.64
C ARG A 61 5.47 6.19 2.04
N LEU A 62 6.36 6.46 1.08
CA LEU A 62 7.81 6.39 1.22
C LEU A 62 8.46 7.69 0.75
N GLY A 63 9.15 8.39 1.66
CA GLY A 63 9.84 9.64 1.35
C GLY A 63 11.24 9.43 0.77
N GLY A 64 11.59 10.23 -0.23
CA GLY A 64 12.96 10.32 -0.79
C GLY A 64 13.90 11.21 0.02
N GLY A 65 13.37 12.03 0.92
CA GLY A 65 14.13 13.01 1.71
C GLY A 65 14.92 14.01 0.86
N ALA A 66 15.78 14.80 1.48
CA ALA A 66 16.50 15.90 0.81
C ALA A 66 17.61 15.44 -0.16
N SER A 67 18.09 14.20 -0.04
CA SER A 67 19.22 13.68 -0.82
C SER A 67 18.87 12.51 -1.74
N GLY A 68 17.61 12.07 -1.73
CA GLY A 68 17.24 10.77 -2.29
C GLY A 68 17.67 9.62 -1.37
N VAL A 69 17.08 8.45 -1.61
CA VAL A 69 17.36 7.24 -0.84
C VAL A 69 17.26 6.00 -1.73
N THR A 70 18.13 5.01 -1.53
CA THR A 70 17.88 3.66 -2.03
C THR A 70 17.05 2.92 -1.00
N PHE A 71 15.85 2.53 -1.40
CA PHE A 71 14.89 1.83 -0.57
C PHE A 71 14.79 0.36 -0.97
N THR A 72 14.43 -0.48 -0.01
CA THR A 72 14.06 -1.87 -0.24
C THR A 72 12.78 -2.17 0.51
N ALA A 73 11.77 -2.67 -0.19
CA ALA A 73 10.57 -3.27 0.39
C ALA A 73 10.61 -4.78 0.20
N ARG A 74 10.08 -5.50 1.18
CA ARG A 74 9.86 -6.95 1.13
C ARG A 74 8.60 -7.28 1.90
N THR A 75 7.74 -8.09 1.31
CA THR A 75 6.67 -8.77 2.05
C THR A 75 7.23 -10.01 2.75
N SER A 76 6.46 -10.50 3.70
CA SER A 76 6.71 -11.78 4.35
C SER A 76 5.36 -12.30 4.80
N THR A 77 4.97 -13.45 4.28
CA THR A 77 3.66 -14.07 4.50
C THR A 77 3.83 -15.28 5.42
N PRO A 78 3.99 -15.09 6.75
CA PRO A 78 4.24 -16.21 7.67
C PRO A 78 3.01 -17.09 7.89
N THR A 79 1.83 -16.63 7.46
CA THR A 79 0.53 -17.30 7.62
C THR A 79 -0.31 -17.10 6.37
N GLY A 80 -1.00 -18.15 5.94
CA GLY A 80 -1.81 -18.13 4.71
C GLY A 80 -0.96 -18.38 3.46
N ASP A 81 -1.65 -18.41 2.31
CA ASP A 81 -1.07 -18.78 1.01
C ASP A 81 -1.06 -17.58 0.04
N LEU A 82 -1.02 -16.36 0.58
CA LEU A 82 -1.02 -15.13 -0.22
C LEU A 82 0.21 -15.11 -1.15
N ASP A 83 -0.05 -14.98 -2.45
CA ASP A 83 0.96 -14.63 -3.44
C ASP A 83 1.03 -13.12 -3.52
N THR A 84 2.00 -12.51 -2.86
CA THR A 84 2.05 -11.05 -2.71
C THR A 84 2.52 -10.38 -3.99
N PHE A 85 1.91 -9.26 -4.33
CA PHE A 85 2.32 -8.39 -5.43
C PHE A 85 2.74 -7.03 -4.87
N LEU A 86 3.88 -6.51 -5.31
CA LEU A 86 4.32 -5.16 -5.02
C LEU A 86 4.30 -4.30 -6.27
N ALA A 87 3.79 -3.08 -6.13
CA ALA A 87 3.97 -2.02 -7.11
C ALA A 87 4.39 -0.73 -6.44
N LEU A 88 5.20 0.07 -7.12
CA LEU A 88 5.63 1.36 -6.64
C LEU A 88 5.12 2.45 -7.59
N PHE A 89 4.34 3.37 -7.06
CA PHE A 89 3.73 4.48 -7.79
C PHE A 89 4.34 5.82 -7.40
N ASP A 90 4.30 6.79 -8.30
CA ASP A 90 4.37 8.20 -7.90
C ASP A 90 2.98 8.75 -7.53
N ALA A 91 2.95 9.99 -7.02
CA ALA A 91 1.71 10.68 -6.68
C ALA A 91 0.74 10.84 -7.87
N ASP A 92 1.26 10.76 -9.10
CA ASP A 92 0.47 10.85 -10.32
C ASP A 92 -0.12 9.49 -10.75
N GLY A 93 0.18 8.41 -10.03
CA GLY A 93 -0.28 7.07 -10.33
C GLY A 93 0.52 6.39 -11.45
N ALA A 94 1.66 6.95 -11.86
CA ALA A 94 2.55 6.26 -12.77
C ALA A 94 3.33 5.16 -12.02
N VAL A 95 3.42 3.98 -12.63
CA VAL A 95 4.15 2.83 -12.06
C VAL A 95 5.64 2.96 -12.37
N TRP A 96 6.46 2.86 -11.32
CA TRP A 96 7.92 2.94 -11.40
C TRP A 96 8.58 1.56 -11.33
N ALA A 97 8.02 0.65 -10.56
CA ALA A 97 8.51 -0.71 -10.39
C ALA A 97 7.38 -1.64 -9.98
N VAL A 98 7.50 -2.92 -10.34
CA VAL A 98 6.65 -4.00 -9.87
C VAL A 98 7.50 -5.24 -9.56
N ASP A 99 7.06 -6.05 -8.61
CA ASP A 99 7.61 -7.38 -8.34
C ASP A 99 6.49 -8.27 -7.78
N SER A 100 6.44 -9.53 -8.20
CA SER A 100 5.40 -10.48 -7.78
C SER A 100 5.97 -11.80 -7.25
N ASN A 101 7.30 -11.94 -7.18
CA ASN A 101 7.96 -13.16 -6.70
C ASN A 101 9.48 -12.92 -6.52
N VAL A 102 9.97 -13.05 -5.29
CA VAL A 102 11.40 -13.02 -5.01
C VAL A 102 11.94 -14.43 -4.77
N GLY A 103 12.96 -14.84 -5.53
CA GLY A 103 13.68 -16.09 -5.26
C GLY A 103 12.85 -17.38 -5.37
N GLY A 104 11.72 -17.34 -6.09
CA GLY A 104 10.81 -18.48 -6.25
C GLY A 104 9.82 -18.68 -5.09
N THR A 105 9.70 -17.70 -4.19
CA THR A 105 8.63 -17.67 -3.17
C THR A 105 7.42 -16.87 -3.68
N THR A 106 6.34 -16.92 -2.90
CA THR A 106 5.13 -16.09 -3.04
C THR A 106 5.27 -14.73 -2.35
N ASP A 107 6.44 -14.44 -1.78
CA ASP A 107 6.75 -13.11 -1.24
C ASP A 107 7.41 -12.27 -2.35
N SER A 108 7.28 -10.94 -2.24
CA SER A 108 7.75 -9.97 -3.24
C SER A 108 8.76 -9.01 -2.66
N ALA A 109 9.65 -8.49 -3.50
CA ALA A 109 10.69 -7.56 -3.09
C ALA A 109 11.01 -6.52 -4.18
N ILE A 110 11.01 -5.24 -3.80
CA ILE A 110 11.42 -4.14 -4.68
C ILE A 110 12.65 -3.45 -4.08
N MET A 111 13.62 -3.11 -4.94
CA MET A 111 14.72 -2.20 -4.62
C MET A 111 14.78 -1.08 -5.67
N LEU A 112 14.68 0.17 -5.22
CA LEU A 112 14.69 1.35 -6.08
C LEU A 112 15.37 2.53 -5.36
N THR A 113 16.00 3.42 -6.13
CA THR A 113 16.37 4.75 -5.66
C THR A 113 15.24 5.76 -5.86
N ILE A 114 14.71 6.31 -4.76
CA ILE A 114 13.77 7.44 -4.75
C ILE A 114 14.56 8.74 -4.93
N PRO A 115 14.26 9.58 -5.94
CA PRO A 115 14.94 10.86 -6.11
C PRO A 115 14.71 11.82 -4.93
N PRO A 116 15.59 12.80 -4.72
CA PRO A 116 15.41 13.84 -3.70
C PRO A 116 14.07 14.57 -3.84
N GLY A 117 13.43 14.83 -2.70
CA GLY A 117 12.21 15.65 -2.61
C GLY A 117 10.96 15.01 -3.23
N ARG A 118 10.97 13.69 -3.44
CA ARG A 118 9.83 12.94 -3.98
C ARG A 118 9.30 11.95 -2.98
N ASP A 119 7.99 11.75 -3.03
CA ASP A 119 7.34 10.62 -2.38
C ASP A 119 6.95 9.60 -3.43
N LEU A 120 7.11 8.33 -3.07
CA LEU A 120 6.53 7.20 -3.79
C LEU A 120 5.60 6.43 -2.87
N TYR A 121 4.72 5.65 -3.48
CA TYR A 121 3.65 4.92 -2.81
C TYR A 121 3.80 3.45 -3.15
N LEU A 122 4.13 2.65 -2.14
CA LEU A 122 4.24 1.21 -2.26
C LEU A 122 2.85 0.61 -2.07
N MET A 123 2.35 -0.05 -3.10
CA MET A 123 1.17 -0.90 -3.03
C MET A 123 1.60 -2.33 -2.68
N VAL A 124 0.88 -2.94 -1.74
CA VAL A 124 0.87 -4.38 -1.50
C VAL A 124 -0.48 -4.92 -1.95
N GLY A 125 -0.48 -5.99 -2.74
CA GLY A 125 -1.68 -6.68 -3.18
C GLY A 125 -1.43 -8.18 -3.35
N SER A 126 -2.27 -8.85 -4.14
CA SER A 126 -2.17 -10.29 -4.40
C SER A 126 -2.00 -10.61 -5.88
N ALA A 127 -1.06 -11.47 -6.27
CA ALA A 127 -0.98 -12.05 -7.61
C ALA A 127 -2.03 -13.17 -7.78
N PRO A 128 -2.56 -13.43 -8.98
CA PRO A 128 -2.25 -12.76 -10.25
C PRO A 128 -2.96 -11.40 -10.41
N PHE A 129 -3.67 -10.89 -9.39
CA PHE A 129 -4.22 -9.55 -9.46
C PHE A 129 -3.07 -8.54 -9.53
N GLY A 130 -3.17 -7.62 -10.50
CA GLY A 130 -2.13 -6.66 -10.81
C GLY A 130 -2.34 -5.34 -10.08
N VAL A 131 -1.85 -4.26 -10.69
CA VAL A 131 -2.18 -2.90 -10.25
C VAL A 131 -3.68 -2.61 -10.42
N PRO A 132 -4.32 -1.87 -9.49
CA PRO A 132 -5.71 -1.43 -9.64
C PRO A 132 -5.90 -0.60 -10.90
N ARG A 133 -7.12 -0.64 -11.47
CA ARG A 133 -7.44 0.16 -12.66
C ARG A 133 -7.37 1.66 -12.40
N ASP A 134 -7.66 2.06 -11.16
CA ASP A 134 -7.56 3.44 -10.70
C ASP A 134 -6.90 3.49 -9.30
N PRO A 135 -5.58 3.72 -9.21
CA PRO A 135 -4.86 3.75 -7.93
C PRO A 135 -5.10 5.06 -7.14
N LYS A 136 -5.87 6.00 -7.71
CA LYS A 136 -6.31 7.23 -7.06
C LYS A 136 -7.82 7.12 -6.89
N PRO A 137 -8.34 6.69 -5.74
CA PRO A 137 -9.79 6.73 -5.56
C PRO A 137 -10.24 8.16 -5.79
N LEU A 138 -11.34 8.29 -6.52
CA LEU A 138 -12.09 9.53 -6.58
C LEU A 138 -12.38 9.97 -5.12
N PRO A 139 -12.46 11.28 -4.82
CA PRO A 139 -12.96 11.69 -3.51
C PRO A 139 -14.31 11.00 -3.33
N ALA A 140 -14.43 10.20 -2.27
CA ALA A 140 -15.61 9.39 -2.01
C ALA A 140 -16.86 10.23 -2.33
N ALA A 141 -17.70 9.74 -3.24
CA ALA A 141 -19.02 10.34 -3.38
C ALA A 141 -19.61 10.39 -1.96
N PRO A 142 -20.12 11.54 -1.47
CA PRO A 142 -20.64 11.58 -0.12
C PRO A 142 -21.68 10.47 0.00
N CYS A 143 -21.49 9.56 0.95
CA CYS A 143 -22.49 8.59 1.38
C CYS A 143 -23.71 9.39 1.85
N THR A 144 -24.55 9.84 0.92
CA THR A 144 -25.87 10.34 1.22
C THR A 144 -26.74 9.10 1.31
N PRO A 145 -27.29 8.75 2.49
CA PRO A 145 -28.38 7.81 2.51
C PRO A 145 -29.50 8.44 1.70
N SER A 146 -29.85 7.83 0.57
CA SER A 146 -31.06 8.19 -0.16
C SER A 146 -32.22 7.88 0.78
N SER A 147 -32.70 8.94 1.42
CA SER A 147 -33.92 8.90 2.22
C SER A 147 -35.06 8.56 1.26
N TRP A 148 -35.62 7.37 1.43
CA TRP A 148 -36.90 6.99 0.86
C TRP A 148 -37.97 8.01 1.28
N THR A 149 -38.53 8.71 0.32
CA THR A 149 -39.88 9.28 0.46
C THR A 149 -40.72 8.76 -0.70
N SER A 150 -41.26 7.55 -0.55
CA SER A 150 -42.41 7.15 -1.36
C SER A 150 -43.60 7.99 -0.92
N THR A 151 -43.88 9.06 -1.66
CA THR A 151 -45.19 9.70 -1.64
C THR A 151 -46.18 8.71 -2.22
N ALA A 152 -47.08 8.19 -1.40
CA ALA A 152 -48.22 7.43 -1.89
C ALA A 152 -49.13 8.38 -2.70
N PRO A 153 -49.60 7.99 -3.90
CA PRO A 153 -50.66 8.74 -4.56
C PRO A 153 -51.99 8.49 -3.84
N GLY A 154 -52.75 9.56 -3.63
CA GLY A 154 -54.14 9.51 -3.17
C GLY A 154 -55.12 9.01 -4.21
#